data_AF-A0A561WW54-F1
#
_entry.id   AF-A0A561WW54-F1
#
_cell.length_a   1.000
_cell.length_b   1.000
_cell.length_c   1.000
_cell.angle_alpha   90.00
_cell.angle_beta   90.00
_cell.angle_gamma   90.00
#
_symmetry.space_group_name_H-M   'P 1'
#
loop_
_entity.id
_entity.type
_entity.pdbx_description
1 polymer ?
#
loop_
_entity_poly.entity_id
_entity_poly.type
_entity_poly.pdbx_seq_one_letter_code
_entity_poly.pdbx_strand_id
1 'polypeptide(L)'
;MFDAVVRRIAVGGYIDEVPASRLAPLRPAPPAAVAEAEELAGRSLPSLLRQLYLEVGNGGFGPGYGLLGLRDGHRTGGLDALTGLKGGVLTLCDWGCGISSELNLADGQIWGYDPNPAPDGVSCTFPQHMTIVDWFSKWVEGTLYQPWLVQDPTTGEWRGATDTEYAEMIEEAFGPSGPED
;
A
#
# COMPACT_ATOMS: atom_id res chain seq x y z
N MET A 1 -10.50 13.05 -0.13
CA MET A 1 -9.81 11.78 0.19
C MET A 1 -9.50 11.65 1.68
N PHE A 2 -8.75 12.58 2.29
CA PHE A 2 -8.40 12.55 3.72
C PHE A 2 -9.59 12.23 4.65
N ASP A 3 -10.70 12.96 4.54
CA ASP A 3 -11.88 12.73 5.37
C ASP A 3 -12.46 11.31 5.23
N ALA A 4 -12.36 10.71 4.05
CA ALA A 4 -12.88 9.36 3.84
C ALA A 4 -11.99 8.31 4.50
N VAL A 5 -10.67 8.50 4.49
CA VAL A 5 -9.72 7.69 5.26
C VAL A 5 -10.03 7.81 6.76
N VAL A 6 -10.20 9.03 7.27
CA VAL A 6 -10.55 9.26 8.68
C VAL A 6 -11.87 8.58 9.05
N ARG A 7 -12.88 8.66 8.17
CA ARG A 7 -14.17 7.98 8.37
C ARG A 7 -14.02 6.45 8.42
N ARG A 8 -13.26 5.84 7.49
CA ARG A 8 -13.00 4.40 7.52
C ARG A 8 -12.31 3.99 8.81
N ILE A 9 -11.31 4.76 9.24
CA ILE A 9 -10.60 4.51 10.51
C ILE A 9 -11.55 4.58 11.72
N ALA A 10 -12.45 5.56 11.75
CA ALA A 10 -13.40 5.73 12.84
C ALA A 10 -14.44 4.61 12.95
N VAL A 11 -14.74 3.91 11.85
CA VAL A 11 -15.68 2.77 11.83
C VAL A 11 -15.03 1.47 12.36
N GLY A 12 -13.69 1.40 12.40
CA GLY A 12 -12.93 0.22 12.82
C GLY A 12 -12.53 -0.68 11.64
N GLY A 13 -11.69 -1.69 11.90
CA GLY A 13 -11.16 -2.56 10.84
C GLY A 13 -10.20 -1.83 9.88
N TYR A 14 -9.39 -0.91 10.42
CA TYR A 14 -8.54 -0.03 9.62
C TYR A 14 -7.18 -0.64 9.26
N ILE A 15 -6.97 -1.91 9.60
CA ILE A 15 -5.96 -2.78 8.99
C ILE A 15 -6.74 -4.00 8.51
N ASP A 16 -6.74 -4.26 7.21
CA ASP A 16 -7.62 -5.28 6.62
C ASP A 16 -7.32 -6.70 7.17
N GLU A 17 -6.05 -7.00 7.48
CA GLU A 17 -5.62 -8.32 8.00
C GLU A 17 -5.70 -8.47 9.53
N VAL A 18 -6.16 -7.44 10.27
CA VAL A 18 -6.12 -7.45 11.74
C VAL A 18 -7.47 -7.06 12.35
N PRO A 19 -8.07 -7.94 13.20
CA PRO A 19 -9.31 -7.61 13.89
C PRO A 19 -9.20 -6.34 14.72
N ALA A 20 -10.24 -5.50 14.71
CA ALA A 20 -10.26 -4.22 15.40
C ALA A 20 -9.88 -4.30 16.89
N SER A 21 -10.21 -5.41 17.56
CA SER A 21 -9.89 -5.66 18.97
C SER A 21 -8.38 -5.80 19.27
N ARG A 22 -7.54 -5.98 18.25
CA ARG A 22 -6.08 -6.13 18.37
C ARG A 22 -5.31 -4.91 17.87
N LEU A 23 -6.00 -3.88 17.37
CA LEU A 23 -5.34 -2.71 16.82
C LEU A 23 -4.83 -1.79 17.94
N ALA A 24 -3.56 -1.41 17.83
CA ALA A 24 -3.01 -0.36 18.68
C ALA A 24 -3.59 1.00 18.29
N PRO A 25 -3.78 1.93 19.24
CA PRO A 25 -4.18 3.30 18.93
C PRO A 25 -3.19 3.97 17.99
N LEU A 26 -3.70 4.61 16.94
CA LEU A 26 -2.89 5.39 16.02
C LEU A 26 -2.30 6.61 16.74
N ARG A 27 -1.04 6.91 16.44
CA ARG A 27 -0.34 8.08 16.94
C ARG A 27 0.23 8.85 15.76
N PRO A 28 -0.13 10.12 15.56
CA PRO A 28 0.45 10.91 14.49
C PRO A 28 1.97 11.01 14.58
N ALA A 29 2.61 11.09 13.42
CA ALA A 29 4.04 11.28 13.30
C ALA A 29 4.44 12.67 13.86
N PRO A 30 5.56 12.78 14.59
CA PRO A 30 6.10 14.09 14.92
C PRO A 30 6.50 14.82 13.61
N PRO A 31 6.34 16.14 13.52
CA PRO A 31 6.73 16.91 12.32
C PRO A 31 8.18 16.67 11.88
N ALA A 32 9.08 16.38 12.83
CA ALA A 32 10.47 16.06 12.56
C ALA A 32 10.66 14.75 11.76
N ALA A 33 9.83 13.72 12.00
CA ALA A 33 9.92 12.47 11.25
C ALA A 33 9.49 12.64 9.78
N VAL A 34 8.49 13.50 9.54
CA VAL A 34 8.07 13.87 8.19
C VAL A 34 9.16 14.69 7.49
N ALA A 35 9.74 15.68 8.17
CA ALA A 35 10.83 16.47 7.63
C ALA A 35 12.06 15.61 7.29
N GLU A 36 12.42 14.66 8.17
CA GLU A 36 13.49 13.70 7.91
C GLU A 36 13.20 12.86 6.66
N ALA A 37 11.97 12.35 6.51
CA ALA A 37 11.60 11.56 5.34
C ALA A 37 11.71 12.37 4.04
N GLU A 38 11.28 13.63 4.05
CA GLU A 38 11.38 14.53 2.89
C GLU A 38 12.83 14.90 2.57
N GLU A 39 13.66 15.12 3.58
CA GLU A 39 15.09 15.37 3.43
C GLU A 39 15.81 14.16 2.82
N LEU A 40 15.55 12.96 3.35
CA LEU A 40 16.10 11.71 2.83
C LEU A 40 15.66 11.43 1.40
N ALA A 41 14.40 11.75 1.07
CA ALA A 41 13.87 11.64 -0.29
C ALA A 41 14.43 12.73 -1.24
N GLY A 42 14.92 13.85 -0.69
CA GLY A 42 15.26 15.05 -1.45
C GLY A 42 14.05 15.79 -2.04
N ARG A 43 12.82 15.46 -1.59
CA ARG A 43 11.55 15.95 -2.14
C ARG A 43 10.46 15.92 -1.06
N SER A 44 9.44 16.76 -1.20
CA SER A 44 8.26 16.72 -0.32
C SER A 44 7.41 15.47 -0.54
N LEU A 45 6.79 14.97 0.53
CA LEU A 45 5.77 13.93 0.44
C LEU A 45 4.50 14.50 -0.23
N PRO A 46 3.71 13.68 -0.95
CA PRO A 46 2.41 14.11 -1.46
C PRO A 46 1.52 14.63 -0.34
N SER A 47 0.77 15.70 -0.59
CA SER A 47 0.01 16.42 0.45
C SER A 47 -0.94 15.51 1.25
N LEU A 48 -1.62 14.57 0.57
CA LEU A 48 -2.47 13.59 1.24
C LEU A 48 -1.68 12.72 2.22
N LEU A 49 -0.57 12.12 1.76
CA LEU A 49 0.24 11.22 2.57
C LEU A 49 0.88 11.96 3.76
N ARG A 50 1.39 13.18 3.51
CA ARG A 50 1.90 14.08 4.55
C ARG A 50 0.85 14.33 5.64
N GLN A 51 -0.37 14.69 5.24
CA GLN A 51 -1.46 15.00 6.17
C GLN A 51 -1.86 13.77 6.99
N LEU A 52 -1.96 12.60 6.34
CA LEU A 52 -2.25 11.34 7.02
C LEU A 52 -1.20 11.01 8.09
N TYR A 53 0.09 11.17 7.78
CA TYR A 53 1.14 10.97 8.79
C TYR A 53 1.02 11.96 9.96
N LEU A 54 0.77 13.24 9.70
CA LEU A 54 0.75 14.30 10.72
C LEU A 54 -0.51 14.35 11.59
N GLU A 55 -1.63 13.85 11.08
CA GLU A 55 -2.94 14.04 11.73
C GLU A 55 -3.61 12.73 12.13
N VAL A 56 -3.27 11.62 11.47
CA VAL A 56 -3.94 10.33 11.68
C VAL A 56 -3.02 9.35 12.40
N GLY A 57 -1.89 8.99 11.78
CA GLY A 57 -1.01 7.97 12.34
C GLY A 57 0.32 7.90 11.62
N ASN A 58 1.40 7.63 12.35
CA ASN A 58 2.71 7.30 11.80
C ASN A 58 2.71 5.87 11.24
N GLY A 59 1.86 5.62 10.25
CA GLY A 59 1.49 4.28 9.78
C GLY A 59 0.50 3.57 10.70
N GLY A 60 0.30 2.27 10.45
CA GLY A 60 -0.55 1.39 11.27
C GLY A 60 -2.04 1.42 10.91
N PHE A 61 -2.38 1.93 9.73
CA PHE A 61 -3.71 1.88 9.13
C PHE A 61 -3.54 1.73 7.61
N GLY A 62 -4.52 1.17 6.92
CA GLY A 62 -4.41 0.90 5.48
C GLY A 62 -4.67 -0.58 5.17
N PRO A 63 -4.45 -0.98 3.92
CA PRO A 63 -4.63 -2.36 3.49
C PRO A 63 -3.52 -3.27 4.01
N GLY A 64 -3.66 -4.58 3.80
CA GLY A 64 -2.65 -5.57 4.21
C GLY A 64 -2.32 -5.46 5.69
N TYR A 65 -1.02 -5.30 6.01
CA TYR A 65 -0.55 -5.05 7.38
C TYR A 65 -0.46 -3.56 7.77
N GLY A 66 -1.08 -2.69 6.99
CA GLY A 66 -1.16 -1.26 7.22
C GLY A 66 -0.01 -0.49 6.57
N LEU A 67 -0.25 0.81 6.36
CA LEU A 67 0.72 1.80 5.93
C LEU A 67 1.94 1.74 6.86
N LEU A 68 3.12 1.59 6.28
CA LEU A 68 4.38 1.64 7.01
C LEU A 68 4.61 3.05 7.56
N GLY A 69 5.11 3.09 8.78
CA GLY A 69 5.48 4.34 9.44
C GLY A 69 6.76 4.92 8.90
N LEU A 70 6.96 6.21 9.14
CA LEU A 70 8.25 6.87 9.04
C LEU A 70 9.12 6.46 10.25
N ARG A 71 10.12 7.28 10.59
CA ARG A 71 10.94 7.10 11.81
C ARG A 71 10.05 6.85 13.04
N ASP A 72 10.38 5.80 13.79
CA ASP A 72 9.70 5.35 15.02
C ASP A 72 8.18 5.11 14.88
N GLY A 73 7.70 4.89 13.66
CA GLY A 73 6.31 4.58 13.36
C GLY A 73 6.00 3.08 13.33
N HIS A 74 4.87 2.75 12.71
CA HIS A 74 4.46 1.38 12.44
C HIS A 74 5.49 0.63 11.60
N ARG A 75 5.75 -0.63 11.95
CA ARG A 75 6.70 -1.50 11.25
C ARG A 75 6.07 -2.85 10.98
N THR A 76 6.39 -3.42 9.82
CA THR A 76 6.02 -4.79 9.45
C THR A 76 7.28 -5.50 9.00
N GLY A 77 7.51 -6.74 9.46
CA GLY A 77 8.71 -7.50 9.10
C GLY A 77 10.04 -6.84 9.49
N GLY A 78 10.02 -5.91 10.46
CA GLY A 78 11.18 -5.09 10.82
C GLY A 78 11.45 -3.92 9.88
N LEU A 79 10.64 -3.72 8.84
CA LEU A 79 10.74 -2.63 7.88
C LEU A 79 9.89 -1.42 8.30
N ASP A 80 10.36 -0.23 7.95
CA ASP A 80 9.60 1.02 7.95
C ASP A 80 9.59 1.61 6.52
N ALA A 81 8.85 2.68 6.32
CA ALA A 81 8.74 3.33 5.01
C ALA A 81 10.08 3.89 4.51
N LEU A 82 11.05 4.14 5.40
CA LEU A 82 12.36 4.70 5.09
C LEU A 82 13.39 3.64 4.66
N THR A 83 13.12 2.36 4.94
CA THR A 83 14.10 1.26 4.76
C THR A 83 14.52 1.09 3.28
N GLY A 84 13.68 1.51 2.34
CA GLY A 84 13.93 1.48 0.89
C GLY A 84 14.13 2.85 0.22
N LEU A 85 14.16 3.97 0.95
CA LEU A 85 14.01 5.33 0.40
C LEU A 85 15.11 5.82 -0.57
N LYS A 86 16.13 5.01 -0.84
CA LYS A 86 17.23 5.35 -1.75
C LYS A 86 16.70 5.52 -3.17
N GLY A 87 16.59 6.77 -3.62
CA GLY A 87 16.07 7.14 -4.94
C GLY A 87 14.69 7.79 -4.94
N GLY A 88 14.11 8.04 -3.75
CA GLY A 88 12.80 8.68 -3.62
C GLY A 88 11.64 7.72 -3.79
N VAL A 89 11.84 6.41 -3.58
CA VAL A 89 10.76 5.41 -3.57
C VAL A 89 10.44 5.06 -2.12
N LEU A 90 9.22 5.33 -1.69
CA LEU A 90 8.75 5.08 -0.33
C LEU A 90 7.95 3.77 -0.28
N THR A 91 8.39 2.78 0.50
CA THR A 91 7.57 1.57 0.70
C THR A 91 6.35 1.94 1.54
N LEU A 92 5.16 1.73 0.97
CA LEU A 92 3.90 2.08 1.62
C LEU A 92 3.35 0.93 2.44
N CYS A 93 3.33 -0.28 1.88
CA CYS A 93 2.60 -1.40 2.45
C CYS A 93 3.35 -2.70 2.20
N ASP A 94 3.43 -3.52 3.24
CA ASP A 94 3.79 -4.94 3.17
C ASP A 94 2.48 -5.74 3.21
N TRP A 95 2.29 -6.60 2.22
CA TRP A 95 1.10 -7.43 2.07
C TRP A 95 1.30 -8.87 2.55
N GLY A 96 2.51 -9.21 3.02
CA GLY A 96 2.93 -10.58 3.28
C GLY A 96 3.57 -11.24 2.06
N CYS A 97 4.17 -12.42 2.26
CA CYS A 97 4.82 -13.20 1.20
C CYS A 97 5.84 -12.41 0.35
N GLY A 98 6.43 -11.35 0.92
CA GLY A 98 7.37 -10.48 0.21
C GLY A 98 6.73 -9.55 -0.81
N ILE A 99 5.41 -9.40 -0.84
CA ILE A 99 4.67 -8.51 -1.74
C ILE A 99 4.64 -7.09 -1.13
N SER A 100 4.94 -6.06 -1.92
CA SER A 100 4.93 -4.67 -1.46
C SER A 100 4.27 -3.70 -2.43
N SER A 101 3.70 -2.63 -1.88
CA SER A 101 3.35 -1.43 -2.66
C SER A 101 4.28 -0.28 -2.31
N GLU A 102 4.76 0.42 -3.33
CA GLU A 102 5.80 1.44 -3.22
C GLU A 102 5.41 2.70 -3.99
N LEU A 103 5.69 3.87 -3.44
CA LEU A 103 5.40 5.16 -4.06
C LEU A 103 6.68 5.78 -4.60
N ASN A 104 6.76 5.95 -5.91
CA ASN A 104 7.79 6.79 -6.50
C ASN A 104 7.45 8.27 -6.27
N LEU A 105 8.22 8.96 -5.43
CA LEU A 105 8.01 10.37 -5.11
C LEU A 105 8.39 11.32 -6.25
N ALA A 106 9.07 10.84 -7.30
CA ALA A 106 9.43 11.66 -8.44
C ALA A 106 8.22 11.97 -9.34
N ASP A 107 7.37 10.98 -9.58
CA ASP A 107 6.24 11.05 -10.51
C ASP A 107 4.87 10.75 -9.86
N GLY A 108 4.85 10.24 -8.63
CA GLY A 108 3.65 9.89 -7.89
C GLY A 108 3.07 8.52 -8.24
N GLN A 109 3.77 7.71 -9.04
CA GLN A 109 3.34 6.37 -9.46
C GLN A 109 3.47 5.39 -8.29
N ILE A 110 2.40 4.62 -8.06
CA ILE A 110 2.44 3.44 -7.20
C ILE A 110 2.96 2.24 -7.98
N TRP A 111 4.01 1.61 -7.48
CA TRP A 111 4.59 0.38 -7.99
C TRP A 111 4.17 -0.80 -7.12
N GLY A 112 3.92 -1.93 -7.76
CA GLY A 112 3.77 -3.23 -7.13
C GLY A 112 5.06 -4.01 -7.25
N TYR A 113 5.38 -4.76 -6.20
CA TYR A 113 6.36 -5.82 -6.24
C TYR A 113 5.67 -7.13 -5.82
N ASP A 114 5.70 -8.14 -6.70
CA ASP A 114 5.22 -9.48 -6.39
C ASP A 114 6.23 -10.52 -6.94
N PRO A 115 6.98 -11.20 -6.05
CA PRO A 115 7.99 -12.17 -6.46
C PRO A 115 7.44 -13.58 -6.66
N ASN A 116 6.20 -13.85 -6.24
CA ASN A 116 5.72 -15.22 -6.07
C ASN A 116 5.54 -15.99 -7.39
N PRO A 117 5.04 -15.37 -8.48
CA PRO A 117 4.86 -16.08 -9.74
C PRO A 117 6.06 -15.91 -10.70
N ALA A 118 7.01 -15.02 -10.37
CA ALA A 118 8.08 -14.61 -11.27
C ALA A 118 9.12 -15.74 -11.50
N PRO A 119 9.32 -16.21 -12.75
CA PRO A 119 10.45 -17.06 -13.09
C PRO A 119 11.78 -16.30 -13.01
N ASP A 120 12.88 -17.05 -13.02
CA ASP A 120 14.24 -16.48 -13.08
C ASP A 120 14.37 -15.49 -14.25
N GLY A 121 14.84 -14.27 -13.94
CA GLY A 121 15.10 -13.22 -14.93
C GLY A 121 13.89 -12.33 -15.26
N VAL A 122 12.72 -12.58 -14.68
CA VAL A 122 11.56 -11.69 -14.79
C VAL A 122 11.60 -10.60 -13.71
N SER A 123 11.28 -9.37 -14.10
CA SER A 123 11.12 -8.27 -13.13
C SER A 123 9.87 -8.50 -12.29
N CYS A 124 10.03 -8.51 -10.96
CA CYS A 124 8.91 -8.59 -10.03
C CYS A 124 8.26 -7.22 -9.78
N THR A 125 8.87 -6.12 -10.25
CA THR A 125 8.34 -4.76 -10.12
C THR A 125 7.56 -4.35 -11.36
N PHE A 126 6.39 -3.74 -11.15
CA PHE A 126 5.50 -3.26 -12.22
C PHE A 126 4.69 -2.04 -11.75
N PRO A 127 4.29 -1.14 -12.66
CA PRO A 127 3.40 -0.05 -12.32
C PRO A 127 2.00 -0.59 -12.02
N GLN A 128 1.35 -0.09 -10.97
CA GLN A 128 -0.07 -0.35 -10.72
C GLN A 128 -0.99 0.67 -11.40
N HIS A 129 -0.42 1.65 -12.09
CA HIS A 129 -1.14 2.76 -12.76
C HIS A 129 -2.05 3.57 -11.82
N MET A 130 -1.65 3.71 -10.55
CA MET A 130 -2.38 4.47 -9.53
C MET A 130 -1.52 5.59 -8.97
N THR A 131 -2.17 6.70 -8.60
CA THR A 131 -1.61 7.70 -7.69
C THR A 131 -1.85 7.30 -6.23
N ILE A 132 -1.23 8.00 -5.28
CA ILE A 132 -1.53 7.81 -3.84
C ILE A 132 -3.00 8.09 -3.50
N VAL A 133 -3.68 8.97 -4.26
CA VAL A 133 -5.09 9.27 -4.05
C VAL A 133 -5.96 8.09 -4.49
N ASP A 134 -5.67 7.51 -5.66
CA ASP A 134 -6.40 6.34 -6.18
C ASP A 134 -6.22 5.13 -5.26
N TRP A 135 -5.00 4.92 -4.76
CA TRP A 135 -4.66 3.84 -3.84
C TRP A 135 -5.49 3.93 -2.54
N PHE A 136 -5.55 5.10 -1.91
CA PHE A 136 -6.40 5.29 -0.72
C PHE A 136 -7.90 5.28 -1.05
N SER A 137 -8.33 5.67 -2.25
CA SER A 137 -9.74 5.56 -2.67
C SER A 137 -10.16 4.10 -2.75
N LYS A 138 -9.38 3.27 -3.45
CA LYS A 138 -9.62 1.82 -3.56
C LYS A 138 -9.59 1.14 -2.19
N TRP A 139 -8.67 1.53 -1.30
CA TRP A 139 -8.68 0.98 0.07
C TRP A 139 -9.95 1.38 0.81
N VAL A 140 -10.38 2.64 0.74
CA VAL A 140 -11.61 3.10 1.39
C VAL A 140 -12.83 2.33 0.87
N GLU A 141 -12.88 2.05 -0.43
CA GLU A 141 -13.94 1.31 -1.12
C GLU A 141 -13.88 -0.21 -0.89
N GLY A 142 -12.80 -0.74 -0.32
CA GLY A 142 -12.59 -2.20 -0.17
C GLY A 142 -12.25 -2.91 -1.49
N THR A 143 -11.73 -2.17 -2.47
CA THR A 143 -11.39 -2.66 -3.82
C THR A 143 -9.89 -2.57 -4.11
N LEU A 144 -9.08 -2.32 -3.08
CA LEU A 144 -7.63 -2.40 -3.17
C LEU A 144 -7.15 -3.79 -2.75
N TYR A 145 -6.44 -4.44 -3.65
CA TYR A 145 -5.88 -5.77 -3.43
C TYR A 145 -4.36 -5.71 -3.45
N GLN A 146 -3.73 -6.76 -2.93
CA GLN A 146 -2.29 -6.90 -3.01
C GLN A 146 -1.83 -6.88 -4.48
N PRO A 147 -0.65 -6.31 -4.77
CA PRO A 147 -0.03 -6.41 -6.09
C PRO A 147 0.03 -7.87 -6.56
N TRP A 148 -0.34 -8.09 -7.81
CA TRP A 148 -0.35 -9.42 -8.42
C TRP A 148 0.33 -9.36 -9.77
N LEU A 149 1.46 -10.06 -9.88
CA LEU A 149 2.19 -10.19 -11.14
C LEU A 149 1.56 -11.34 -11.96
N VAL A 150 1.20 -11.06 -13.21
CA VAL A 150 0.59 -12.03 -14.12
C VAL A 150 1.34 -12.05 -15.45
N GLN A 151 1.33 -13.21 -16.10
CA GLN A 151 1.77 -13.32 -17.48
C GLN A 151 0.56 -13.17 -18.40
N ASP A 152 0.60 -12.18 -19.29
CA ASP A 152 -0.44 -11.99 -20.29
C ASP A 152 -0.52 -13.24 -21.20
N PRO A 153 -1.67 -13.93 -21.26
CA PRO A 153 -1.77 -15.18 -22.01
C PRO A 153 -1.70 -14.99 -23.52
N THR A 154 -1.90 -13.76 -24.02
CA THR A 154 -1.86 -13.43 -25.44
C THR A 154 -0.46 -13.02 -25.88
N THR A 155 0.21 -12.16 -25.11
CA THR A 155 1.51 -11.60 -25.48
C THR A 155 2.70 -12.34 -24.84
N GLY A 156 2.46 -13.06 -23.74
CA GLY A 156 3.50 -13.66 -22.91
C GLY A 156 4.25 -12.66 -22.03
N GLU A 157 3.85 -11.38 -22.03
CA GLU A 157 4.47 -10.32 -21.24
C GLU A 157 4.08 -10.43 -19.76
N TRP A 158 5.05 -10.19 -18.88
CA TRP A 158 4.80 -10.11 -17.44
C TRP A 158 4.44 -8.68 -17.04
N ARG A 159 3.30 -8.50 -16.37
CA ARG A 159 2.74 -7.21 -15.97
C ARG A 159 1.91 -7.33 -14.69
N GLY A 160 1.49 -6.20 -14.13
CA GLY A 160 0.46 -6.21 -13.09
C GLY A 160 -0.89 -6.69 -13.60
N ALA A 161 -1.64 -7.35 -12.72
CA ALA A 161 -3.04 -7.70 -12.97
C ALA A 161 -3.90 -6.45 -13.16
N THR A 162 -4.88 -6.56 -14.06
CA THR A 162 -5.91 -5.57 -14.33
C THR A 162 -7.05 -5.69 -13.34
N ASP A 163 -7.87 -4.64 -13.21
CA ASP A 163 -9.08 -4.68 -12.38
C ASP A 163 -10.03 -5.83 -12.79
N THR A 164 -10.08 -6.18 -14.09
CA THR A 164 -10.86 -7.34 -14.58
C THR A 164 -10.29 -8.66 -14.09
N GLU A 165 -8.97 -8.86 -14.16
CA GLU A 165 -8.33 -10.09 -13.67
C GLU A 165 -8.49 -10.23 -12.15
N TYR A 166 -8.44 -9.13 -11.40
CA TYR A 166 -8.78 -9.16 -9.97
C TYR A 166 -10.23 -9.58 -9.72
N ALA A 167 -11.19 -9.02 -10.47
CA ALA A 167 -12.59 -9.38 -10.34
C ALA A 167 -12.86 -10.85 -10.67
N GLU A 168 -12.26 -11.37 -11.75
CA GLU A 168 -12.36 -12.77 -12.15
C GLU A 168 -11.78 -13.70 -11.09
N MET A 169 -10.59 -13.41 -10.55
CA MET A 169 -9.98 -14.18 -9.46
C MET A 169 -10.88 -14.22 -8.21
N ILE A 170 -11.48 -13.10 -7.83
CA ILE A 170 -12.37 -13.02 -6.65
C ILE A 170 -13.63 -13.85 -6.87
N GLU A 171 -14.23 -13.77 -8.06
CA GLU A 171 -15.39 -14.57 -8.42
C GLU A 171 -15.05 -16.07 -8.44
N GLU A 172 -13.86 -16.46 -8.92
CA GLU A 172 -13.41 -17.85 -8.88
C GLU A 172 -13.16 -18.34 -7.45
N ALA A 173 -12.55 -17.52 -6.59
CA ALA A 173 -12.19 -17.89 -5.23
C ALA A 173 -13.40 -17.97 -4.29
N PHE A 174 -14.39 -17.09 -4.47
CA PHE A 174 -15.49 -16.91 -3.50
C PHE A 174 -16.90 -17.00 -4.12
N GLY A 175 -17.00 -17.18 -5.44
CA GLY A 175 -18.26 -17.11 -6.17
C GLY A 175 -18.73 -15.67 -6.44
N PRO A 176 -19.86 -15.47 -7.13
CA PRO A 176 -20.36 -14.15 -7.53
C PRO A 176 -20.77 -13.25 -6.34
N SER A 177 -20.82 -13.83 -5.14
CA SER A 177 -21.17 -13.13 -3.89
C SER A 177 -19.96 -12.48 -3.21
N GLY A 178 -18.72 -12.80 -3.64
CA GLY A 178 -17.50 -12.40 -2.93
C GLY A 178 -17.28 -13.17 -1.61
N PRO A 179 -16.18 -12.91 -0.89
CA PRO A 179 -15.95 -13.52 0.42
C PRO A 179 -17.08 -13.17 1.40
N GLU A 180 -17.59 -14.16 2.14
CA GLU A 180 -18.59 -13.94 3.21
C GLU A 180 -17.93 -13.17 4.38
N ASP A 181 -18.59 -12.09 4.84
CA ASP A 181 -18.14 -11.15 5.90
C ASP A 181 -17.75 -11.81 7.24
#